data_AF-A0A9N7YHG0-F1
#
_entry.id   AF-A0A9N7YHG0-F1
#
_cell.length_a   1.000
_cell.length_b   1.000
_cell.length_c   1.000
_cell.angle_alpha   90.00
_cell.angle_beta   90.00
_cell.angle_gamma   90.00
#
_symmetry.space_group_name_H-M   'P 1'
#
loop_
_entity.id
_entity.type
_entity.pdbx_description
1 polymer ?
#
loop_
_entity_poly.entity_id
_entity_poly.type
_entity_poly.pdbx_seq_one_letter_code
_entity_poly.pdbx_strand_id
1 'polypeptide(L)'
;MFHQVSSLLLVLVLVLAWSGSAQPVDSMAELKQVRVALEELKAERRVMSDRLDTAEQEMKRIRETPKVAFAASLGGNGLVKTTSGNKDLLFTDVMTNVGGAYSPATGEFTAPIRGVYYVRFTANAPSSFPMSAVLYKNSYSIQLIAHEQPSGEGSDTASNGATLLLEQGDTLKMVLWQNTQIWDNSNHHSTFSGFLLFSMEDRPPTEGAEDQLKTFQASLKQLQAENSGIRERLEATEQELKAAREVPKVAFAVSLGGSGLQKTTSGRRTLVYKDVLTNIGQAYNPETGEFTAPVRGVYYVRFTANAPSDFPMSSVLYKNGASIQLIAHEQPSGEGSDTASNGATLLLEQGDTLKMELWQNTQIWDNSNHHSTFSGFLLFSM
;
A
#
# COMPACT_ATOMS: atom_id res chain seq x y z
N MET A 1 -13.11 6.51 4.67
CA MET A 1 -11.82 6.48 3.95
C MET A 1 -11.58 7.70 3.04
N PHE A 2 -12.56 8.59 2.83
CA PHE A 2 -12.42 9.83 2.03
C PHE A 2 -11.74 11.02 2.74
N HIS A 3 -11.45 10.92 4.05
CA HIS A 3 -10.88 12.03 4.82
C HIS A 3 -9.34 12.13 4.81
N GLN A 4 -8.61 11.12 4.32
CA GLN A 4 -7.14 11.15 4.32
C GLN A 4 -6.52 11.78 3.08
N VAL A 5 -7.23 11.82 1.94
CA VAL A 5 -6.72 12.45 0.70
C VAL A 5 -6.86 13.97 0.74
N SER A 6 -7.86 14.50 1.45
CA SER A 6 -8.09 15.94 1.57
C SER A 6 -7.03 16.65 2.41
N SER A 7 -6.39 15.95 3.36
CA SER A 7 -5.40 16.54 4.26
C SER A 7 -4.03 16.70 3.59
N LEU A 8 -3.66 15.82 2.66
CA LEU A 8 -2.40 15.97 1.90
C LEU A 8 -2.43 17.14 0.93
N LEU A 9 -3.58 17.40 0.29
CA LEU A 9 -3.74 18.52 -0.63
C LEU A 9 -3.68 19.87 0.09
N LEU A 10 -4.22 19.94 1.31
CA LEU A 10 -4.18 21.16 2.13
C LEU A 10 -2.75 21.48 2.60
N VAL A 11 -1.96 20.46 2.94
CA VAL A 11 -0.56 20.61 3.34
C VAL A 11 0.31 21.07 2.18
N LEU A 12 0.08 20.56 0.96
CA LEU A 12 0.83 20.98 -0.23
C LEU A 12 0.55 22.45 -0.62
N VAL A 13 -0.69 22.90 -0.47
CA VAL A 13 -1.09 24.30 -0.75
C VAL A 13 -0.56 25.27 0.30
N LEU A 14 -0.46 24.84 1.57
CA LEU A 14 0.13 25.64 2.65
C LEU A 14 1.66 25.79 2.52
N VAL A 15 2.35 24.78 2.00
CA VAL A 15 3.80 24.84 1.73
C VAL A 15 4.12 25.79 0.58
N LEU A 16 3.27 25.85 -0.45
CA LEU A 16 3.43 26.79 -1.58
C LEU A 16 3.10 28.24 -1.22
N ALA A 17 2.33 28.49 -0.15
CA ALA A 17 1.92 29.83 0.26
C ALA A 17 2.95 30.56 1.16
N TRP A 18 3.96 29.87 1.68
CA TRP A 18 4.93 30.43 2.64
C TRP A 18 6.34 30.69 2.07
N SER A 19 6.63 30.30 0.82
CA SER A 19 7.90 30.58 0.17
C SER A 19 7.80 31.80 -0.76
N GLY A 20 8.10 32.98 -0.22
CA GLY A 20 8.34 34.20 -1.01
C GLY A 20 9.83 34.44 -1.26
N SER A 21 10.37 33.87 -2.35
CA SER A 21 11.39 34.50 -3.23
C SER A 21 11.72 33.56 -4.40
N ALA A 22 11.67 34.10 -5.62
CA ALA A 22 11.65 33.37 -6.88
C ALA A 22 13.04 32.97 -7.42
N GLN A 23 13.15 31.73 -7.91
CA GLN A 23 13.68 31.44 -9.25
C GLN A 23 12.55 30.77 -10.03
N PRO A 24 12.46 30.93 -11.37
CA PRO A 24 11.30 30.48 -12.13
C PRO A 24 11.42 28.97 -12.35
N VAL A 25 11.16 28.21 -11.28
CA VAL A 25 10.52 26.92 -11.47
C VAL A 25 9.25 27.29 -12.23
N ASP A 26 9.08 26.77 -13.44
CA ASP A 26 7.79 26.84 -14.13
C ASP A 26 6.82 25.96 -13.36
N SER A 27 6.49 26.43 -12.17
CA SER A 27 5.59 25.85 -11.19
C SER A 27 4.22 25.65 -11.82
N MET A 28 3.89 26.43 -12.85
CA MET A 28 2.72 26.26 -13.68
C MET A 28 2.83 25.03 -14.60
N ALA A 29 4.00 24.74 -15.18
CA ALA A 29 4.25 23.52 -15.94
C ALA A 29 4.28 22.27 -15.05
N GLU A 30 4.90 22.33 -13.87
CA GLU A 30 4.90 21.22 -12.90
C GLU A 30 3.50 20.98 -12.33
N LEU A 31 2.73 22.03 -11.99
CA LEU A 31 1.32 21.90 -11.59
C LEU A 31 0.46 21.33 -12.72
N LYS A 32 0.74 21.68 -13.98
CA LYS A 32 0.05 21.09 -15.13
C LYS A 32 0.40 19.60 -15.26
N GLN A 33 1.66 19.22 -15.11
CA GLN A 33 2.07 17.81 -15.16
C GLN A 33 1.46 16.99 -14.03
N VAL A 34 1.46 17.51 -12.80
CA VAL A 34 0.83 16.84 -11.66
C VAL A 34 -0.69 16.74 -11.84
N ARG A 35 -1.34 17.74 -12.44
CA ARG A 35 -2.77 17.66 -12.77
C ARG A 35 -3.07 16.61 -13.84
N VAL A 36 -2.25 16.54 -14.89
CA VAL A 36 -2.42 15.51 -15.93
C VAL A 36 -2.22 14.12 -15.34
N ALA A 37 -1.14 13.90 -14.57
CA ALA A 37 -0.87 12.62 -13.90
C ALA A 37 -1.99 12.25 -12.91
N LEU A 38 -2.58 13.23 -12.22
CA LEU A 38 -3.70 13.00 -11.32
C LEU A 38 -4.97 12.60 -12.07
N GLU A 39 -5.23 13.19 -13.24
CA GLU A 39 -6.37 12.81 -14.08
C GLU A 39 -6.17 11.45 -14.75
N GLU A 40 -4.95 11.10 -15.16
CA GLU A 40 -4.59 9.76 -15.63
C GLU A 40 -4.77 8.71 -14.53
N LEU A 41 -4.24 8.95 -13.32
CA LEU A 41 -4.41 8.05 -12.18
C LEU A 41 -5.90 7.91 -11.79
N LYS A 42 -6.70 8.97 -11.93
CA LYS A 42 -8.15 8.91 -11.75
C LYS A 42 -8.82 8.06 -12.83
N ALA A 43 -8.39 8.18 -14.08
CA ALA A 43 -8.91 7.37 -15.18
C ALA A 43 -8.56 5.88 -15.01
N GLU A 44 -7.32 5.56 -14.65
CA GLU A 44 -6.88 4.20 -14.37
C GLU A 44 -7.62 3.57 -13.19
N ARG A 45 -7.83 4.33 -12.11
CA ARG A 45 -8.64 3.86 -10.99
C ARG A 45 -10.10 3.60 -11.39
N ARG A 46 -10.68 4.40 -12.29
CA ARG A 46 -12.03 4.15 -12.81
C ARG A 46 -12.07 2.84 -13.59
N VAL A 47 -11.13 2.64 -14.51
CA VAL A 47 -11.01 1.38 -15.26
C VAL A 47 -10.79 0.19 -14.34
N MET A 48 -9.97 0.33 -13.30
CA MET A 48 -9.73 -0.73 -12.31
C MET A 48 -10.98 -1.04 -11.49
N SER A 49 -11.75 -0.02 -11.12
CA SER A 49 -13.04 -0.19 -10.44
C SER A 49 -14.04 -0.94 -11.32
N ASP A 50 -14.17 -0.55 -12.59
CA ASP A 50 -15.09 -1.21 -13.54
C ASP A 50 -14.71 -2.68 -13.77
N ARG A 51 -13.39 -2.97 -13.79
CA ARG A 51 -12.87 -4.34 -13.89
C ARG A 51 -13.09 -5.15 -12.61
N LEU A 52 -12.99 -4.53 -11.43
CA LEU A 52 -13.30 -5.17 -10.16
C LEU A 52 -14.79 -5.52 -10.09
N ASP A 53 -15.67 -4.59 -10.47
CA ASP A 53 -17.10 -4.83 -10.54
C ASP A 53 -17.44 -5.99 -11.50
N THR A 54 -16.74 -6.07 -12.63
CA THR A 54 -16.89 -7.19 -13.58
C THR A 54 -16.46 -8.52 -12.96
N ALA A 55 -15.30 -8.55 -12.28
CA ALA A 55 -14.80 -9.75 -11.62
C ALA A 55 -15.70 -10.19 -10.45
N GLU A 56 -16.24 -9.23 -9.68
CA GLU A 56 -17.21 -9.50 -8.62
C GLU A 56 -18.52 -10.06 -9.17
N GLN A 57 -19.00 -9.55 -10.31
CA GLN A 57 -20.15 -10.11 -11.01
C GLN A 57 -19.88 -11.54 -11.50
N GLU A 58 -18.70 -11.83 -12.03
CA GLU A 58 -18.31 -13.17 -12.45
C GLU A 58 -18.20 -14.14 -11.27
N MET A 59 -17.59 -13.71 -10.16
CA MET A 59 -17.51 -14.49 -8.93
C MET A 59 -18.89 -14.76 -8.32
N LYS A 60 -19.78 -13.77 -8.34
CA LYS A 60 -21.18 -13.93 -7.92
C LYS A 60 -21.90 -14.96 -8.80
N ARG A 61 -21.68 -14.93 -10.12
CA ARG A 61 -22.25 -15.92 -11.05
C ARG A 61 -21.72 -17.33 -10.80
N ILE A 62 -20.41 -17.50 -10.59
CA ILE A 62 -19.82 -18.80 -10.23
C ILE A 62 -20.43 -19.34 -8.93
N ARG A 63 -20.68 -18.46 -7.95
CA ARG A 63 -21.35 -18.82 -6.70
C ARG A 63 -22.81 -19.22 -6.90
N GLU A 64 -23.47 -18.66 -7.92
CA GLU A 64 -24.86 -18.92 -8.26
C GLU A 64 -25.05 -20.09 -9.25
N THR A 65 -23.99 -20.63 -9.86
CA THR A 65 -24.06 -21.81 -10.74
C THR A 65 -24.73 -22.98 -9.99
N PRO A 66 -25.81 -23.56 -10.54
CA PRO A 66 -26.51 -24.67 -9.92
C PRO A 66 -25.57 -25.84 -9.61
N LYS A 67 -25.54 -26.27 -8.34
CA LYS A 67 -24.90 -27.52 -7.96
C LYS A 67 -25.86 -28.66 -8.28
N VAL A 68 -25.41 -29.61 -9.09
CA VAL A 68 -26.24 -30.72 -9.58
C VAL A 68 -25.52 -32.03 -9.31
N ALA A 69 -26.13 -32.89 -8.50
CA ALA A 69 -25.64 -34.25 -8.26
C ALA A 69 -26.81 -35.14 -7.83
N PHE A 70 -26.88 -36.35 -8.38
CA PHE A 70 -27.84 -37.35 -7.96
C PHE A 70 -27.17 -38.72 -7.80
N ALA A 71 -27.74 -39.53 -6.91
CA ALA A 71 -27.42 -40.93 -6.74
C ALA A 71 -28.65 -41.65 -6.22
N ALA A 72 -29.05 -42.72 -6.90
CA ALA A 72 -30.16 -43.56 -6.51
C ALA A 72 -29.82 -45.04 -6.75
N SER A 73 -30.43 -45.92 -5.97
CA SER A 73 -30.44 -47.36 -6.23
C SER A 73 -31.78 -47.78 -6.83
N LEU A 74 -31.81 -48.96 -7.48
CA LEU A 74 -33.03 -49.44 -8.14
C LEU A 74 -34.19 -49.45 -7.15
N GLY A 75 -33.89 -49.86 -5.92
CA GLY A 75 -34.87 -49.96 -4.84
C GLY A 75 -35.76 -51.19 -5.01
N GLY A 76 -36.37 -51.60 -3.90
CA GLY A 76 -37.09 -52.87 -3.82
C GLY A 76 -36.16 -54.05 -3.49
N ASN A 77 -36.71 -55.02 -2.76
CA ASN A 77 -35.99 -56.26 -2.43
C ASN A 77 -36.32 -57.31 -3.49
N GLY A 78 -35.50 -57.45 -4.53
CA GLY A 78 -35.66 -58.58 -5.46
C GLY A 78 -35.19 -58.39 -6.89
N LEU A 79 -35.52 -59.41 -7.68
CA LEU A 79 -35.12 -59.56 -9.08
C LEU A 79 -36.15 -58.87 -10.00
N VAL A 80 -35.68 -58.00 -10.88
CA VAL A 80 -36.45 -57.48 -12.01
C VAL A 80 -35.97 -58.20 -13.27
N LYS A 81 -36.88 -58.94 -13.92
CA LYS A 81 -36.61 -59.70 -15.13
C LYS A 81 -37.64 -59.37 -16.21
N THR A 82 -37.20 -59.26 -17.46
CA THR A 82 -38.10 -59.15 -18.62
C THR A 82 -37.84 -60.27 -19.62
N THR A 83 -38.90 -60.80 -20.21
CA THR A 83 -38.86 -61.84 -21.27
C THR A 83 -39.45 -61.38 -22.59
N SER A 84 -39.96 -60.14 -22.66
CA SER A 84 -40.50 -59.55 -23.88
C SER A 84 -40.51 -58.03 -23.75
N GLY A 85 -39.87 -57.33 -24.69
CA GLY A 85 -39.78 -55.88 -24.69
C GLY A 85 -38.84 -55.31 -23.61
N ASN A 86 -38.45 -54.06 -23.80
CA ASN A 86 -37.64 -53.32 -22.86
C ASN A 86 -38.51 -52.77 -21.72
N LYS A 87 -37.91 -52.56 -20.55
CA LYS A 87 -38.58 -52.02 -19.37
C LYS A 87 -37.78 -50.86 -18.78
N ASP A 88 -38.43 -49.73 -18.56
CA ASP A 88 -37.82 -48.59 -17.85
C ASP A 88 -37.49 -49.01 -16.41
N LEU A 89 -36.29 -48.68 -15.96
CA LEU A 89 -35.82 -48.93 -14.59
C LEU A 89 -35.99 -47.66 -13.77
N LEU A 90 -36.90 -47.71 -12.80
CA LEU A 90 -37.12 -46.61 -11.87
C LEU A 90 -36.20 -46.81 -10.66
N PHE A 91 -35.13 -46.04 -10.57
CA PHE A 91 -34.25 -46.05 -9.40
C PHE A 91 -34.90 -45.20 -8.30
N THR A 92 -35.72 -45.86 -7.47
CA THR A 92 -36.66 -45.19 -6.57
C THR A 92 -36.06 -44.80 -5.22
N ASP A 93 -34.99 -45.46 -4.81
CA ASP A 93 -34.35 -45.23 -3.52
C ASP A 93 -33.20 -44.22 -3.65
N VAL A 94 -33.51 -42.95 -3.35
CA VAL A 94 -32.66 -41.79 -3.60
C VAL A 94 -31.73 -41.51 -2.42
N MET A 95 -30.43 -41.60 -2.67
CA MET A 95 -29.38 -41.27 -1.69
C MET A 95 -28.96 -39.79 -1.75
N THR A 96 -28.94 -39.21 -2.95
CA THR A 96 -28.54 -37.82 -3.17
C THR A 96 -29.34 -37.24 -4.33
N ASN A 97 -29.80 -35.99 -4.20
CA ASN A 97 -30.49 -35.26 -5.27
C ASN A 97 -30.29 -33.73 -5.13
N VAL A 98 -29.03 -33.30 -5.08
CA VAL A 98 -28.64 -31.89 -5.03
C VAL A 98 -29.06 -31.22 -6.34
N GLY A 99 -29.82 -30.13 -6.24
CA GLY A 99 -30.36 -29.42 -7.40
C GLY A 99 -31.67 -30.01 -7.95
N GLY A 100 -32.17 -31.12 -7.40
CA GLY A 100 -33.49 -31.67 -7.73
C GLY A 100 -33.68 -32.13 -9.17
N ALA A 101 -32.57 -32.40 -9.89
CA ALA A 101 -32.59 -32.74 -11.31
C ALA A 101 -33.01 -34.19 -11.59
N TYR A 102 -33.03 -35.06 -10.58
CA TYR A 102 -33.49 -36.45 -10.71
C TYR A 102 -34.88 -36.65 -10.11
N SER A 103 -35.74 -37.38 -10.82
CA SER A 103 -37.10 -37.71 -10.40
C SER A 103 -37.24 -39.22 -10.13
N PRO A 104 -37.38 -39.68 -8.88
CA PRO A 104 -37.59 -41.09 -8.57
C PRO A 104 -38.95 -41.62 -9.02
N ALA A 105 -39.93 -40.74 -9.24
CA ALA A 105 -41.25 -41.13 -9.75
C ALA A 105 -41.20 -41.58 -11.22
N THR A 106 -40.23 -41.07 -11.98
CA THR A 106 -40.08 -41.36 -13.42
C THR A 106 -38.80 -42.14 -13.74
N GLY A 107 -37.81 -42.15 -12.85
CA GLY A 107 -36.49 -42.73 -13.10
C GLY A 107 -35.60 -41.85 -13.98
N GLU A 108 -35.96 -40.59 -14.17
CA GLU A 108 -35.31 -39.69 -15.13
C GLU A 108 -34.50 -38.59 -14.44
N PHE A 109 -33.29 -38.37 -14.93
CA PHE A 109 -32.51 -37.16 -14.70
C PHE A 109 -32.78 -36.16 -15.82
N THR A 110 -33.02 -34.89 -15.52
CA THR A 110 -33.18 -33.80 -16.50
C THR A 110 -32.09 -32.76 -16.29
N ALA A 111 -31.27 -32.49 -17.31
CA ALA A 111 -30.17 -31.52 -17.23
C ALA A 111 -30.73 -30.09 -17.03
N PRO A 112 -30.47 -29.44 -15.88
CA PRO A 112 -31.05 -28.12 -15.59
C PRO A 112 -30.36 -26.98 -16.36
N ILE A 113 -29.12 -27.18 -16.79
CA ILE A 113 -28.32 -26.24 -17.60
C ILE A 113 -27.48 -27.01 -18.62
N ARG A 114 -27.05 -26.33 -19.67
CA ARG A 114 -26.07 -26.89 -20.60
C ARG A 114 -24.72 -27.08 -19.90
N GLY A 115 -24.14 -28.27 -20.04
CA GLY A 115 -22.89 -28.57 -19.37
C GLY A 115 -22.37 -29.97 -19.62
N VAL A 116 -21.18 -30.20 -19.08
CA VAL A 116 -20.53 -31.49 -19.09
C VAL A 116 -20.89 -32.21 -17.79
N TYR A 117 -21.58 -33.35 -17.91
CA TYR A 117 -22.04 -34.17 -16.79
C TYR A 117 -21.32 -35.51 -16.79
N TYR A 118 -20.85 -35.97 -15.64
CA TYR A 118 -20.40 -37.35 -15.48
C TYR A 118 -21.54 -38.18 -14.97
N VAL A 119 -21.79 -39.30 -15.64
CA VAL A 119 -22.81 -40.27 -15.27
C VAL A 119 -22.21 -41.64 -15.18
N ARG A 120 -22.64 -42.41 -14.20
CA ARG A 120 -22.22 -43.79 -13.96
C ARG A 120 -23.39 -44.60 -13.45
N PHE A 121 -23.43 -45.87 -13.88
CA PHE A 121 -24.30 -46.86 -13.30
C PHE A 121 -23.57 -48.18 -13.07
N THR A 122 -24.13 -48.94 -12.15
CA THR A 122 -23.71 -50.30 -11.81
C THR A 122 -24.96 -51.17 -11.78
N ALA A 123 -24.92 -52.31 -12.45
CA ALA A 123 -25.97 -53.32 -12.45
C ALA A 123 -25.44 -54.60 -11.81
N ASN A 124 -26.23 -55.19 -10.93
CA ASN A 124 -25.93 -56.48 -10.33
C ASN A 124 -27.08 -57.46 -10.58
N ALA A 125 -26.78 -58.72 -10.85
CA ALA A 125 -27.78 -59.77 -10.99
C ALA A 125 -27.19 -61.16 -10.75
N PRO A 126 -28.02 -62.19 -10.50
CA PRO A 126 -27.57 -63.58 -10.54
C PRO A 126 -26.95 -63.94 -11.90
N SER A 127 -25.87 -64.72 -11.89
CA SER A 127 -25.09 -65.04 -13.09
C SER A 127 -25.70 -66.14 -13.98
N SER A 128 -26.94 -66.56 -13.68
CA SER A 128 -27.64 -67.65 -14.37
C SER A 128 -28.50 -67.19 -15.57
N PHE A 129 -28.59 -65.89 -15.83
CA PHE A 129 -29.37 -65.32 -16.94
C PHE A 129 -28.73 -64.00 -17.42
N PRO A 130 -28.90 -63.60 -18.69
CA PRO A 130 -28.32 -62.35 -19.19
C PRO A 130 -28.72 -61.14 -18.34
N MET A 131 -27.78 -60.23 -18.10
CA MET A 131 -28.00 -58.98 -17.37
C MET A 131 -27.80 -57.79 -18.29
N SER A 132 -28.60 -56.74 -18.12
CA SER A 132 -28.32 -55.46 -18.76
C SER A 132 -28.72 -54.26 -17.91
N ALA A 133 -28.01 -53.16 -18.09
CA ALA A 133 -28.51 -51.83 -17.79
C ALA A 133 -28.05 -50.86 -18.88
N VAL A 134 -29.00 -50.10 -19.43
CA VAL A 134 -28.76 -49.29 -20.62
C VAL A 134 -29.19 -47.86 -20.37
N LEU A 135 -28.26 -46.92 -20.57
CA LEU A 135 -28.51 -45.50 -20.40
C LEU A 135 -29.05 -44.92 -21.71
N TYR A 136 -30.26 -44.38 -21.66
CA TYR A 136 -30.88 -43.65 -22.76
C TYR A 136 -30.83 -42.15 -22.50
N LYS A 137 -30.47 -41.39 -23.55
CA LYS A 137 -30.65 -39.95 -23.65
C LYS A 137 -31.92 -39.65 -24.45
N ASN A 138 -32.75 -38.75 -23.93
CA ASN A 138 -33.99 -38.28 -24.54
C ASN A 138 -34.89 -39.44 -25.01
N SER A 139 -34.96 -40.53 -24.22
CA SER A 139 -35.71 -41.76 -24.49
C SER A 139 -35.37 -42.59 -25.75
N TYR A 140 -34.57 -42.08 -26.69
CA TYR A 140 -34.33 -42.77 -27.98
C TYR A 140 -32.86 -43.06 -28.26
N SER A 141 -31.94 -42.32 -27.66
CA SER A 141 -30.50 -42.43 -27.97
C SER A 141 -29.78 -43.24 -26.90
N ILE A 142 -29.29 -44.43 -27.23
CA ILE A 142 -28.45 -45.22 -26.32
C ILE A 142 -27.09 -44.54 -26.18
N GLN A 143 -26.69 -44.23 -24.95
CA GLN A 143 -25.40 -43.62 -24.64
C GLN A 143 -24.39 -44.65 -24.16
N LEU A 144 -24.79 -45.51 -23.22
CA LEU A 144 -23.93 -46.48 -22.56
C LEU A 144 -24.70 -47.77 -22.27
N ILE A 145 -23.99 -48.89 -22.31
CA ILE A 145 -24.53 -50.23 -22.06
C ILE A 145 -23.60 -50.95 -21.08
N ALA A 146 -24.17 -51.60 -20.07
CA ALA A 146 -23.55 -52.73 -19.39
C ALA A 146 -24.40 -53.96 -19.73
N HIS A 147 -23.77 -55.01 -20.26
CA HIS A 147 -24.44 -56.24 -20.65
C HIS A 147 -23.54 -57.45 -20.34
N GLU A 148 -24.06 -58.43 -19.61
CA GLU A 148 -23.34 -59.64 -19.25
C GLU A 148 -24.10 -60.89 -19.69
N GLN A 149 -23.36 -61.90 -20.11
CA GLN A 149 -23.89 -63.22 -20.44
C GLN A 149 -23.83 -64.15 -19.22
N PRO A 150 -24.65 -65.22 -19.17
CA PRO A 150 -24.59 -66.18 -18.08
C PRO A 150 -23.18 -66.78 -17.92
N SER A 151 -22.67 -66.78 -16.69
CA SER A 151 -21.30 -67.21 -16.37
C SER A 151 -21.23 -68.35 -15.34
N GLY A 152 -22.37 -68.80 -14.80
CA GLY A 152 -22.47 -69.93 -13.89
C GLY A 152 -23.32 -69.65 -12.66
N GLU A 153 -22.84 -70.07 -11.49
CA GLU A 153 -23.50 -69.84 -10.19
C GLU A 153 -22.94 -68.59 -9.50
N GLY A 154 -23.80 -67.81 -8.85
CA GLY A 154 -23.42 -66.61 -8.11
C GLY A 154 -24.14 -65.35 -8.60
N SER A 155 -23.46 -64.21 -8.49
CA SER A 155 -23.93 -62.92 -8.97
C SER A 155 -22.80 -62.14 -9.64
N ASP A 156 -23.10 -61.51 -10.76
CA ASP A 156 -22.16 -60.67 -11.51
C ASP A 156 -22.54 -59.19 -11.36
N THR A 157 -21.53 -58.34 -11.43
CA THR A 157 -21.67 -56.89 -11.43
C THR A 157 -21.06 -56.31 -12.69
N ALA A 158 -21.78 -55.46 -13.40
CA ALA A 158 -21.29 -54.72 -14.56
C ALA A 158 -21.52 -53.22 -14.37
N SER A 159 -20.55 -52.40 -14.76
CA SER A 159 -20.62 -50.94 -14.63
C SER A 159 -20.21 -50.26 -15.92
N ASN A 160 -20.84 -49.13 -16.22
CA ASN A 160 -20.38 -48.23 -17.28
C ASN A 160 -20.59 -46.78 -16.84
N GLY A 161 -19.81 -45.86 -17.38
CA GLY A 161 -19.90 -44.45 -17.06
C GLY A 161 -19.11 -43.62 -18.05
N ALA A 162 -19.61 -42.43 -18.34
CA ALA A 162 -18.97 -41.49 -19.25
C ALA A 162 -19.32 -40.06 -18.89
N THR A 163 -18.54 -39.17 -19.47
CA THR A 163 -18.79 -37.75 -19.45
C THR A 163 -19.60 -37.38 -20.69
N LEU A 164 -20.78 -36.77 -20.50
CA LEU A 164 -21.71 -36.40 -21.56
C LEU A 164 -21.89 -34.89 -21.60
N LEU A 165 -21.85 -34.31 -22.79
CA LEU A 165 -22.35 -32.95 -23.03
C LEU A 165 -23.87 -33.01 -23.15
N LEU A 166 -24.56 -32.37 -22.21
CA LEU A 166 -26.02 -32.28 -22.20
C LEU A 166 -26.44 -30.82 -22.39
N GLU A 167 -27.46 -30.63 -23.21
CA GLU A 167 -28.18 -29.37 -23.34
C GLU A 167 -29.21 -29.23 -22.21
N GLN A 168 -29.62 -28.00 -21.92
CA GLN A 168 -30.69 -27.78 -20.94
C GLN A 168 -31.97 -28.51 -21.38
N GLY A 169 -32.54 -29.31 -20.48
CA GLY A 169 -33.74 -30.11 -20.73
C GLY A 169 -33.48 -31.51 -21.31
N ASP A 170 -32.24 -31.86 -21.67
CA ASP A 170 -31.92 -33.24 -22.02
C ASP A 170 -32.21 -34.19 -20.85
N THR A 171 -32.84 -35.33 -21.13
CA THR A 171 -33.16 -36.35 -20.13
C THR A 171 -32.27 -37.58 -20.25
N LEU A 172 -31.95 -38.19 -19.11
CA LEU A 172 -31.26 -39.46 -19.00
C LEU A 172 -32.08 -40.45 -18.18
N LYS A 173 -32.22 -41.68 -18.66
CA LYS A 173 -32.92 -42.76 -17.95
C LYS A 173 -32.30 -44.12 -18.17
N MET A 174 -32.50 -45.01 -17.21
CA MET A 174 -32.01 -46.39 -17.28
C MET A 174 -33.10 -47.34 -17.78
N VAL A 175 -32.72 -48.27 -18.65
CA VAL A 175 -33.62 -49.24 -19.29
C VAL A 175 -33.03 -50.64 -19.19
N LEU A 176 -33.88 -51.60 -18.84
CA LEU A 176 -33.62 -53.03 -18.92
C LEU A 176 -34.01 -53.53 -20.31
N TRP A 177 -33.08 -54.11 -21.05
CA TRP A 177 -33.39 -54.69 -22.36
C TRP A 177 -34.18 -55.99 -22.26
N GLN A 178 -34.90 -56.32 -23.33
CA GLN A 178 -35.64 -57.59 -23.41
C GLN A 178 -34.73 -58.80 -23.15
N ASN A 179 -35.29 -59.84 -22.54
CA ASN A 179 -34.56 -61.07 -22.18
C ASN A 179 -33.34 -60.85 -21.29
N THR A 180 -33.38 -59.85 -20.41
CA THR A 180 -32.35 -59.65 -19.38
C THR A 180 -32.97 -59.43 -17.99
N GLN A 181 -32.10 -59.40 -16.98
CA GLN A 181 -32.47 -59.17 -15.58
C GLN A 181 -31.54 -58.19 -14.89
N ILE A 182 -32.01 -57.64 -13.78
CA ILE A 182 -31.25 -56.83 -12.82
C ILE A 182 -31.82 -57.11 -11.42
N TRP A 183 -31.01 -56.99 -10.39
CA TRP A 183 -31.40 -57.27 -9.02
C TRP A 183 -30.90 -56.17 -8.08
N ASP A 184 -31.68 -55.92 -7.04
CA ASP A 184 -31.29 -55.03 -5.96
C ASP A 184 -31.91 -55.47 -4.63
N ASN A 185 -31.36 -54.93 -3.53
CA ASN A 185 -31.90 -55.07 -2.18
C ASN A 185 -31.48 -53.87 -1.31
N SER A 186 -31.70 -53.97 0.00
CA SER A 186 -31.30 -52.94 0.98
C SER A 186 -29.81 -52.58 1.03
N ASN A 187 -28.93 -53.27 0.30
CA ASN A 187 -27.50 -52.96 0.20
C ASN A 187 -27.15 -52.16 -1.07
N HIS A 188 -28.13 -51.81 -1.92
CA HIS A 188 -27.96 -50.92 -3.06
C HIS A 188 -26.91 -51.41 -4.09
N HIS A 189 -27.04 -52.67 -4.53
CA HIS A 189 -26.10 -53.27 -5.48
C HIS A 189 -26.21 -52.69 -6.89
N SER A 190 -27.42 -52.25 -7.27
CA SER A 190 -27.66 -51.62 -8.57
C SER A 190 -27.87 -50.12 -8.39
N THR A 191 -26.96 -49.30 -8.90
CA THR A 191 -26.95 -47.84 -8.69
C THR A 191 -26.90 -47.05 -9.99
N PHE A 192 -27.47 -45.85 -9.97
CA PHE A 192 -27.39 -44.85 -11.02
C PHE A 192 -27.09 -43.49 -10.39
N SER A 193 -26.01 -42.86 -10.84
CA SER A 193 -25.53 -41.59 -10.28
C SER A 193 -24.92 -40.69 -11.33
N GLY A 194 -24.87 -39.40 -11.04
CA GLY A 194 -24.20 -38.44 -11.88
C GLY A 194 -24.16 -37.04 -11.28
N PHE A 195 -23.29 -36.20 -11.83
CA PHE A 195 -23.12 -34.82 -11.38
C PHE A 195 -22.63 -33.92 -12.51
N LEU A 196 -22.89 -32.62 -12.38
CA LEU A 196 -22.33 -31.59 -13.26
C LEU A 196 -20.84 -31.41 -12.95
N LEU A 197 -19.97 -31.57 -13.95
CA LEU A 197 -18.53 -31.26 -13.84
C LEU A 197 -18.29 -29.76 -14.02
N PHE A 198 -18.78 -29.21 -15.14
CA PHE A 198 -18.70 -27.79 -15.44
C PHE A 198 -19.80 -27.40 -16.43
N SER A 199 -20.35 -26.20 -16.25
CA SER A 199 -21.33 -25.60 -17.17
C SER A 199 -20.65 -25.18 -18.48
N MET A 200 -21.35 -25.34 -19.60
CA MET A 200 -20.86 -24.92 -20.92
C MET A 200 -21.72 -23.75 -21.41
N GLU A 201 -21.17 -22.55 -21.41
CA GLU A 201 -21.82 -21.41 -22.05
C GLU A 201 -21.55 -21.43 -23.56
N ASP A 202 -22.55 -21.08 -24.37
CA ASP A 202 -22.32 -20.69 -25.76
C ASP A 202 -21.67 -19.31 -25.78
N ARG A 203 -20.34 -19.28 -25.64
CA ARG A 203 -19.54 -18.17 -26.15
C ARG A 203 -18.78 -18.65 -27.38
N PRO A 204 -18.78 -17.91 -28.50
CA PRO A 204 -17.67 -18.05 -29.44
C PRO A 204 -16.37 -17.78 -28.66
N PRO A 205 -15.28 -18.51 -28.96
CA PRO A 205 -14.00 -18.22 -28.34
C PRO A 205 -13.63 -16.80 -28.73
N THR A 206 -13.64 -15.89 -27.77
CA THR A 206 -13.14 -14.54 -28.00
C THR A 206 -11.65 -14.67 -28.28
N GLU A 207 -11.27 -14.50 -29.55
CA GLU A 207 -9.88 -14.32 -30.03
C GLU A 207 -9.12 -13.22 -29.28
N GLY A 208 -9.76 -12.48 -28.37
CA GLY A 208 -9.12 -11.49 -27.51
C GLY A 208 -8.54 -12.04 -26.19
N ALA A 209 -8.84 -13.26 -25.73
CA ALA A 209 -8.44 -13.69 -24.39
C ALA A 209 -6.92 -13.83 -24.21
N GLU A 210 -6.21 -14.31 -25.23
CA GLU A 210 -4.74 -14.42 -25.18
C GLU A 210 -4.05 -13.06 -25.36
N ASP A 211 -4.57 -12.20 -26.23
CA ASP A 211 -4.04 -10.84 -26.41
C ASP A 211 -4.34 -9.97 -25.18
N GLN A 212 -5.48 -10.18 -24.51
CA GLN A 212 -5.80 -9.56 -23.23
C GLN A 212 -4.88 -10.06 -22.12
N LEU A 213 -4.51 -11.35 -22.11
CA LEU A 213 -3.55 -11.88 -21.15
C LEU A 213 -2.13 -11.34 -21.38
N LYS A 214 -1.70 -11.21 -22.64
CA LYS A 214 -0.42 -10.57 -22.99
C LYS A 214 -0.41 -9.09 -22.63
N THR A 215 -1.49 -8.38 -22.92
CA THR A 215 -1.65 -6.96 -22.55
C THR A 215 -1.63 -6.80 -21.03
N PHE A 216 -2.30 -7.70 -20.30
CA PHE A 216 -2.28 -7.72 -18.85
C PHE A 216 -0.88 -7.98 -18.28
N GLN A 217 -0.14 -8.93 -18.84
CA GLN A 217 1.26 -9.18 -18.45
C GLN A 217 2.16 -7.98 -18.77
N ALA A 218 1.96 -7.29 -19.89
CA ALA A 218 2.69 -6.07 -20.23
C ALA A 218 2.37 -4.93 -19.25
N SER A 219 1.09 -4.72 -18.92
CA SER A 219 0.68 -3.72 -17.92
C SER A 219 1.20 -4.04 -16.52
N LEU A 220 1.26 -5.32 -16.12
CA LEU A 220 1.87 -5.71 -14.84
C LEU A 220 3.37 -5.41 -14.81
N LYS A 221 4.09 -5.69 -15.91
CA LYS A 221 5.52 -5.35 -16.00
C LYS A 221 5.75 -3.84 -15.97
N GLN A 222 4.88 -3.07 -16.62
CA GLN A 222 4.96 -1.61 -16.61
C GLN A 222 4.70 -1.05 -15.20
N LEU A 223 3.65 -1.53 -14.51
CA LEU A 223 3.38 -1.16 -13.12
C LEU A 223 4.53 -1.55 -12.18
N GLN A 224 5.19 -2.68 -12.42
CA GLN A 224 6.39 -3.05 -11.66
C GLN A 224 7.54 -2.07 -11.91
N ALA A 225 7.77 -1.66 -13.16
CA ALA A 225 8.80 -0.69 -13.53
C ALA A 225 8.53 0.72 -12.95
N GLU A 226 7.29 1.17 -12.97
CA GLU A 226 6.89 2.46 -12.38
C GLU A 226 7.06 2.45 -10.86
N ASN A 227 6.70 1.34 -10.19
CA ASN A 227 6.93 1.18 -8.75
C ASN A 227 8.42 1.19 -8.38
N SER A 228 9.32 0.65 -9.22
CA SER A 228 10.77 0.81 -9.00
C SER A 228 11.22 2.27 -9.13
N GLY A 229 10.74 2.99 -10.15
CA GLY A 229 11.09 4.41 -10.32
C GLY A 229 10.58 5.31 -9.19
N ILE A 230 9.39 5.02 -8.65
CA ILE A 230 8.86 5.73 -7.48
C ILE A 230 9.72 5.46 -6.24
N ARG A 231 10.19 4.22 -6.04
CA ARG A 231 11.10 3.89 -4.93
C ARG A 231 12.44 4.63 -5.04
N GLU A 232 13.05 4.65 -6.22
CA GLU A 232 14.30 5.38 -6.46
C GLU A 232 14.14 6.89 -6.19
N ARG A 233 13.03 7.49 -6.65
CA ARG A 233 12.72 8.90 -6.36
C ARG A 233 12.49 9.16 -4.88
N LEU A 234 11.84 8.23 -4.17
CA LEU A 234 11.64 8.33 -2.73
C LEU A 234 12.97 8.27 -1.98
N GLU A 235 13.84 7.32 -2.34
CA GLU A 235 15.19 7.21 -1.76
C GLU A 235 16.03 8.47 -2.04
N ALA A 236 15.98 9.01 -3.27
CA ALA A 236 16.64 10.27 -3.60
C ALA A 236 16.08 11.45 -2.77
N THR A 237 14.76 11.54 -2.62
CA THR A 237 14.12 12.58 -1.79
C THR A 237 14.47 12.42 -0.31
N GLU A 238 14.56 11.18 0.18
CA GLU A 238 15.00 10.90 1.55
C GLU A 238 16.46 11.28 1.78
N GLN A 239 17.33 11.07 0.79
CA GLN A 239 18.72 11.53 0.83
C GLN A 239 18.82 13.06 0.82
N GLU A 240 18.03 13.75 -0.01
CA GLU A 240 17.94 15.21 -0.02
C GLU A 240 17.41 15.75 1.32
N LEU A 241 16.39 15.12 1.91
CA LEU A 241 15.86 15.48 3.23
C LEU A 241 16.88 15.21 4.34
N LYS A 242 17.69 14.16 4.22
CA LYS A 242 18.79 13.87 5.13
C LYS A 242 19.89 14.92 4.99
N ALA A 243 20.24 15.35 3.77
CA ALA A 243 21.17 16.45 3.55
C ALA A 243 20.64 17.78 4.11
N ALA A 244 19.33 18.04 4.01
CA ALA A 244 18.68 19.19 4.65
C ALA A 244 18.67 19.10 6.19
N ARG A 245 18.81 17.90 6.79
CA ARG A 245 18.97 17.71 8.24
C ARG A 245 20.40 17.98 8.74
N GLU A 246 21.38 18.02 7.86
CA GLU A 246 22.80 18.31 8.20
C GLU A 246 23.11 19.82 8.27
N VAL A 247 22.10 20.70 8.25
CA VAL A 247 22.30 22.14 8.48
C VAL A 247 22.96 22.34 9.85
N PRO A 248 24.16 22.95 9.93
CA PRO A 248 24.88 23.07 11.19
C PRO A 248 24.08 23.92 12.17
N LYS A 249 23.82 23.36 13.35
CA LYS A 249 23.25 24.12 14.46
C LYS A 249 24.34 25.00 15.04
N VAL A 250 24.15 26.31 14.98
CA VAL A 250 25.13 27.29 15.47
C VAL A 250 24.44 28.22 16.46
N ALA A 251 24.89 28.20 17.71
CA ALA A 251 24.44 29.13 18.74
C ALA A 251 25.52 29.29 19.81
N PHE A 252 25.83 30.53 20.18
CA PHE A 252 26.71 30.81 21.29
C PHE A 252 26.12 31.87 22.23
N ALA A 253 26.46 31.75 23.51
CA ALA A 253 26.16 32.73 24.53
C ALA A 253 27.32 32.73 25.52
N VAL A 254 27.95 33.90 25.69
CA VAL A 254 29.16 34.06 26.49
C VAL A 254 29.07 35.31 27.35
N SER A 255 29.68 35.27 28.53
CA SER A 255 29.88 36.42 29.42
C SER A 255 31.34 36.84 29.41
N LEU A 256 31.60 38.13 29.64
CA LEU A 256 32.97 38.67 29.61
C LEU A 256 33.88 37.88 30.55
N GLY A 257 33.34 37.53 31.72
CA GLY A 257 33.95 36.65 32.70
C GLY A 257 35.07 37.30 33.51
N GLY A 258 35.42 36.66 34.62
CA GLY A 258 36.38 37.18 35.60
C GLY A 258 35.77 38.19 36.59
N SER A 259 36.64 38.82 37.39
CA SER A 259 36.25 39.74 38.47
C SER A 259 36.76 41.16 38.20
N GLY A 260 35.94 42.01 37.57
CA GLY A 260 36.09 43.46 37.70
C GLY A 260 36.09 44.30 36.42
N LEU A 261 36.44 45.56 36.63
CA LEU A 261 36.34 46.65 35.65
C LEU A 261 37.46 46.56 34.61
N GLN A 262 37.10 46.59 33.33
CA GLN A 262 38.02 46.80 32.22
C GLN A 262 37.84 48.22 31.69
N LYS A 263 38.94 48.97 31.58
CA LYS A 263 38.95 50.38 31.17
C LYS A 263 40.07 50.65 30.18
N THR A 264 39.84 51.53 29.22
CA THR A 264 40.85 52.03 28.27
C THR A 264 41.03 53.55 28.44
N THR A 265 42.26 54.03 28.24
CA THR A 265 42.60 55.46 28.20
C THR A 265 43.04 55.93 26.82
N SER A 266 43.49 55.01 25.96
CA SER A 266 43.82 55.27 24.56
C SER A 266 43.67 53.98 23.75
N GLY A 267 43.38 54.11 22.47
CA GLY A 267 43.19 52.97 21.56
C GLY A 267 41.98 52.11 21.89
N ARG A 268 41.79 51.04 21.11
CA ARG A 268 40.72 50.06 21.31
C ARG A 268 41.29 48.76 21.89
N ARG A 269 40.49 48.05 22.69
CA ARG A 269 40.86 46.77 23.30
C ARG A 269 39.86 45.69 22.90
N THR A 270 40.34 44.54 22.42
CA THR A 270 39.49 43.37 22.19
C THR A 270 38.93 42.87 23.52
N LEU A 271 37.61 42.67 23.55
CA LEU A 271 36.91 42.05 24.67
C LEU A 271 36.81 40.55 24.42
N VAL A 272 37.58 39.77 25.18
CA VAL A 272 37.56 38.30 25.12
C VAL A 272 36.59 37.80 26.19
N TYR A 273 35.40 37.33 25.76
CA TYR A 273 34.38 36.80 26.66
C TYR A 273 34.72 35.34 26.98
N LYS A 274 35.23 35.11 28.19
CA LYS A 274 35.82 33.82 28.59
C LYS A 274 34.82 32.83 29.17
N ASP A 275 33.75 33.32 29.77
CA ASP A 275 32.76 32.45 30.45
C ASP A 275 31.72 31.98 29.44
N VAL A 276 31.86 30.73 28.98
CA VAL A 276 30.99 30.15 27.94
C VAL A 276 29.76 29.50 28.58
N LEU A 277 28.57 30.04 28.30
CA LEU A 277 27.28 29.45 28.71
C LEU A 277 26.76 28.45 27.68
N THR A 278 26.96 28.73 26.39
CA THR A 278 26.56 27.87 25.27
C THR A 278 27.50 28.10 24.10
N ASN A 279 27.89 27.04 23.38
CA ASN A 279 28.69 27.13 22.15
C ASN A 279 28.41 25.95 21.20
N ILE A 280 27.14 25.82 20.80
CA ILE A 280 26.71 24.79 19.84
C ILE A 280 27.29 25.13 18.46
N GLY A 281 27.94 24.14 17.84
CA GLY A 281 28.67 24.32 16.60
C GLY A 281 30.10 24.86 16.78
N GLN A 282 30.52 25.16 18.02
CA GLN A 282 31.87 25.60 18.39
C GLN A 282 32.40 26.77 17.53
N ALA A 283 31.50 27.65 17.12
CA ALA A 283 31.80 28.78 16.23
C ALA A 283 32.38 29.99 16.96
N TYR A 284 32.26 30.05 18.29
CA TYR A 284 32.91 31.07 19.12
C TYR A 284 34.17 30.51 19.78
N ASN A 285 35.27 31.29 19.73
CA ASN A 285 36.54 30.94 20.34
C ASN A 285 36.79 31.78 21.61
N PRO A 286 36.72 31.19 22.82
CA PRO A 286 36.89 31.92 24.08
C PRO A 286 38.32 32.36 24.37
N GLU A 287 39.32 31.86 23.63
CA GLU A 287 40.71 32.33 23.76
C GLU A 287 40.95 33.63 22.99
N THR A 288 40.24 33.84 21.87
CA THR A 288 40.41 35.00 21.00
C THR A 288 39.30 36.04 21.14
N GLY A 289 38.11 35.64 21.60
CA GLY A 289 36.93 36.50 21.67
C GLY A 289 36.16 36.59 20.35
N GLU A 290 36.45 35.72 19.39
CA GLU A 290 35.93 35.80 18.03
C GLU A 290 34.91 34.71 17.75
N PHE A 291 33.79 35.11 17.15
CA PHE A 291 32.86 34.21 16.47
C PHE A 291 33.23 34.13 14.98
N THR A 292 33.28 32.94 14.41
CA THR A 292 33.52 32.71 12.98
C THR A 292 32.34 31.98 12.37
N ALA A 293 31.70 32.56 11.36
CA ALA A 293 30.54 31.96 10.70
C ALA A 293 30.95 30.66 9.98
N PRO A 294 30.46 29.47 10.40
CA PRO A 294 30.89 28.20 9.82
C PRO A 294 30.25 27.93 8.44
N VAL A 295 29.12 28.58 8.16
CA VAL A 295 28.41 28.52 6.88
C VAL A 295 27.89 29.91 6.53
N ARG A 296 27.66 30.13 5.23
CA ARG A 296 26.91 31.30 4.78
C ARG A 296 25.48 31.23 5.30
N GLY A 297 24.99 32.34 5.84
CA GLY A 297 23.64 32.37 6.38
C GLY A 297 23.28 33.64 7.12
N VAL A 298 22.06 33.66 7.63
CA VAL A 298 21.51 34.79 8.36
C VAL A 298 21.63 34.50 9.86
N TYR A 299 22.36 35.35 10.58
CA TYR A 299 22.65 35.19 12.00
C TYR A 299 22.01 36.32 12.80
N TYR A 300 21.37 36.00 13.92
CA TYR A 300 20.98 37.01 14.90
C TYR A 300 22.09 37.14 15.93
N VAL A 301 22.52 38.37 16.22
CA VAL A 301 23.53 38.67 17.25
C VAL A 301 23.03 39.75 18.18
N ARG A 302 23.35 39.62 19.47
CA ARG A 302 23.02 40.58 20.52
C ARG A 302 24.13 40.61 21.57
N PHE A 303 24.39 41.80 22.08
CA PHE A 303 25.24 41.98 23.26
C PHE A 303 24.62 42.96 24.25
N THR A 304 25.12 42.88 25.48
CA THR A 304 24.78 43.74 26.61
C THR A 304 26.08 44.11 27.30
N ALA A 305 26.27 45.40 27.59
CA ALA A 305 27.38 45.92 28.35
C ALA A 305 26.84 46.48 29.66
N ASN A 306 27.54 46.21 30.76
CA ASN A 306 27.30 46.82 32.05
C ASN A 306 28.56 47.49 32.57
N ALA A 307 28.43 48.63 33.24
CA ALA A 307 29.53 49.31 33.90
C ALA A 307 29.02 50.23 35.02
N PRO A 308 29.88 50.61 36.00
CA PRO A 308 29.62 51.76 36.85
C PRO A 308 29.37 53.03 36.02
N SER A 309 28.49 53.89 36.50
CA SER A 309 28.03 55.09 35.79
C SER A 309 28.92 56.32 35.97
N ASP A 310 30.13 56.14 36.50
CA ASP A 310 31.12 57.19 36.81
C ASP A 310 32.07 57.52 35.64
N PHE A 311 32.01 56.75 34.55
CA PHE A 311 32.85 56.91 33.36
C PHE A 311 32.13 56.39 32.11
N PRO A 312 32.45 56.89 30.89
CA PRO A 312 31.80 56.42 29.67
C PRO A 312 31.91 54.90 29.48
N MET A 313 30.85 54.26 29.00
CA MET A 313 30.81 52.82 28.71
C MET A 313 30.74 52.60 27.19
N SER A 314 31.41 51.56 26.69
CA SER A 314 31.15 51.08 25.33
C SER A 314 31.27 49.58 25.17
N SER A 315 30.58 49.07 24.16
CA SER A 315 30.77 47.74 23.62
C SER A 315 30.41 47.76 22.14
N VAL A 316 31.36 47.37 21.29
CA VAL A 316 31.29 47.62 19.85
C VAL A 316 31.55 46.34 19.08
N LEU A 317 30.59 45.96 18.24
CA LEU A 317 30.66 44.78 17.41
C LEU A 317 31.36 45.11 16.09
N TYR A 318 32.47 44.44 15.82
CA TYR A 318 33.19 44.51 14.55
C TYR A 318 32.99 43.24 13.74
N LYS A 319 32.80 43.41 12.43
CA LYS A 319 32.90 42.38 11.41
C LYS A 319 34.26 42.44 10.72
N ASN A 320 34.91 41.29 10.59
CA ASN A 320 36.20 41.10 9.89
C ASN A 320 37.28 42.11 10.34
N GLY A 321 37.28 42.47 11.62
CA GLY A 321 38.27 43.38 12.23
C GLY A 321 38.22 44.86 11.86
N ALA A 322 37.41 45.24 10.86
CA ALA A 322 37.41 46.59 10.30
C ALA A 322 36.03 47.26 10.31
N SER A 323 34.96 46.52 10.05
CA SER A 323 33.63 47.13 9.87
C SER A 323 32.82 47.10 11.15
N ILE A 324 32.53 48.28 11.73
CA ILE A 324 31.59 48.39 12.85
C ILE A 324 30.19 48.00 12.35
N GLN A 325 29.53 47.08 13.06
CA GLN A 325 28.17 46.65 12.78
C GLN A 325 27.17 47.28 13.76
N LEU A 326 27.50 47.27 15.06
CA LEU A 326 26.63 47.73 16.14
C LEU A 326 27.46 48.33 17.27
N ILE A 327 26.87 49.29 17.97
CA ILE A 327 27.49 50.00 19.10
C ILE A 327 26.48 50.10 20.24
N ALA A 328 26.94 49.85 21.46
CA ALA A 328 26.32 50.37 22.68
C ALA A 328 27.31 51.34 23.33
N HIS A 329 26.87 52.56 23.64
CA HIS A 329 27.71 53.59 24.24
C HIS A 329 26.87 54.44 25.19
N GLU A 330 27.36 54.63 26.42
CA GLU A 330 26.69 55.44 27.44
C GLU A 330 27.66 56.48 28.02
N GLN A 331 27.10 57.63 28.42
CA GLN A 331 27.84 58.69 29.12
C GLN A 331 27.64 58.56 30.65
N PRO A 332 28.52 59.13 31.48
CA PRO A 332 28.34 59.12 32.93
C PRO A 332 26.99 59.73 33.33
N SER A 333 26.27 59.05 34.21
CA SER A 333 24.87 59.39 34.57
C SER A 333 24.65 59.57 36.09
N GLY A 334 25.66 59.34 36.93
CA GLY A 334 25.60 59.53 38.38
C GLY A 334 26.12 58.32 39.17
N GLU A 335 25.65 58.17 40.42
CA GLU A 335 25.99 57.01 41.26
C GLU A 335 25.19 55.78 40.82
N GLY A 336 25.87 54.65 40.60
CA GLY A 336 25.23 53.38 40.26
C GLY A 336 25.96 52.61 39.16
N SER A 337 25.21 51.77 38.44
CA SER A 337 25.67 51.09 37.23
C SER A 337 24.58 51.12 36.15
N ASP A 338 25.02 51.25 34.90
CA ASP A 338 24.16 51.29 33.73
C ASP A 338 24.35 50.05 32.86
N THR A 339 23.30 49.73 32.10
CA THR A 339 23.30 48.64 31.13
C THR A 339 22.88 49.15 29.78
N ALA A 340 23.63 48.80 28.72
CA ALA A 340 23.28 49.12 27.34
C ALA A 340 23.34 47.86 26.46
N SER A 341 22.32 47.67 25.61
CA SER A 341 22.24 46.52 24.70
C SER A 341 22.04 46.97 23.26
N ASN A 342 22.59 46.20 22.32
CA ASN A 342 22.27 46.33 20.90
C ASN A 342 22.26 44.94 20.24
N GLY A 343 21.57 44.79 19.12
CA GLY A 343 21.47 43.54 18.39
C GLY A 343 20.84 43.70 17.00
N ALA A 344 21.24 42.84 16.08
CA ALA A 344 20.73 42.85 14.71
C ALA A 344 20.85 41.47 14.06
N THR A 345 20.13 41.32 12.96
CA THR A 345 20.27 40.19 12.04
C THR A 345 21.28 40.55 10.95
N LEU A 346 22.30 39.72 10.77
CA LEU A 346 23.40 39.94 9.83
C LEU A 346 23.49 38.77 8.84
N LEU A 347 23.65 39.09 7.54
CA LEU A 347 24.09 38.11 6.55
C LEU A 347 25.62 37.97 6.65
N LEU A 348 26.07 36.76 6.96
CA LEU A 348 27.49 36.42 7.05
C LEU A 348 27.83 35.37 5.99
N GLU A 349 28.97 35.54 5.36
CA GLU A 349 29.60 34.54 4.50
C GLU A 349 30.37 33.54 5.38
N GLN A 350 30.64 32.33 4.86
CA GLN A 350 31.48 31.38 5.57
C GLN A 350 32.86 31.99 5.82
N GLY A 351 33.33 31.95 7.07
CA GLY A 351 34.61 32.50 7.50
C GLY A 351 34.56 33.97 7.92
N ASP A 352 33.44 34.68 7.76
CA ASP A 352 33.28 36.01 8.34
C ASP A 352 33.42 35.95 9.87
N THR A 353 34.15 36.89 10.45
CA THR A 353 34.38 36.96 11.90
C THR A 353 33.62 38.12 12.54
N LEU A 354 33.13 37.89 13.75
CA LEU A 354 32.53 38.88 14.62
C LEU A 354 33.29 38.94 15.95
N LYS A 355 33.62 40.15 16.40
CA LYS A 355 34.30 40.36 17.68
C LYS A 355 33.85 41.63 18.38
N MET A 356 33.94 41.63 19.70
CA MET A 356 33.61 42.79 20.53
C MET A 356 34.87 43.56 20.89
N GLU A 357 34.81 44.88 20.81
CA GLU A 357 35.89 45.77 21.25
C GLU A 357 35.37 46.87 22.17
N LEU A 358 36.21 47.24 23.13
CA LEU A 358 36.05 48.40 24.00
C LEU A 358 36.77 49.59 23.34
N TRP A 359 36.05 50.67 23.07
CA TRP A 359 36.62 51.88 22.50
C TRP A 359 37.50 52.65 23.49
N GLN A 360 38.30 53.59 22.98
CA GLN A 360 39.14 54.46 23.79
C GLN A 360 38.33 55.28 24.78
N ASN A 361 38.89 55.55 25.96
CA ASN A 361 38.24 56.33 27.02
C ASN A 361 36.87 55.78 27.42
N THR A 362 36.72 54.45 27.45
CA THR A 362 35.49 53.80 27.93
C THR A 362 35.80 52.63 28.86
N GLN A 363 34.78 52.16 29.57
CA GLN A 363 34.86 51.02 30.48
C GLN A 363 33.73 50.00 30.26
N ILE A 364 33.95 48.79 30.75
CA ILE A 364 32.96 47.72 30.86
C ILE A 364 33.30 46.87 32.09
N TRP A 365 32.30 46.28 32.72
CA TRP A 365 32.45 45.51 33.93
C TRP A 365 31.68 44.19 33.84
N ASP A 366 32.21 43.17 34.51
CA ASP A 366 31.53 41.90 34.69
C ASP A 366 31.95 41.22 36.00
N ASN A 367 31.13 40.29 36.45
CA ASN A 367 31.42 39.40 37.58
C ASN A 367 30.71 38.04 37.40
N SER A 368 30.65 37.23 38.47
CA SER A 368 29.98 35.93 38.46
C SER A 368 28.47 35.94 38.16
N ASN A 369 27.83 37.11 38.05
CA ASN A 369 26.41 37.24 37.71
C ASN A 369 26.18 37.50 36.20
N HIS A 370 27.23 37.57 35.38
CA HIS A 370 27.15 37.66 33.92
C HIS A 370 26.40 38.88 33.39
N HIS A 371 26.82 40.07 33.82
CA HIS A 371 26.18 41.34 33.45
C HIS A 371 26.51 41.78 32.02
N SER A 372 27.72 41.49 31.55
CA SER A 372 28.18 41.83 30.21
C SER A 372 28.24 40.59 29.32
N THR A 373 27.31 40.47 28.38
CA THR A 373 27.08 39.25 27.59
C THR A 373 27.18 39.50 26.08
N PHE A 374 27.64 38.51 25.33
CA PHE A 374 27.61 38.47 23.87
C PHE A 374 27.01 37.13 23.42
N SER A 375 26.06 37.18 22.49
CA SER A 375 25.32 36.00 22.04
C SER A 375 24.94 36.09 20.57
N GLY A 376 24.77 34.95 19.94
CA GLY A 376 24.24 34.87 18.59
C GLY A 376 23.94 33.46 18.14
N PHE A 377 23.10 33.33 17.10
CA PHE A 377 22.71 32.05 16.54
C PHE A 377 22.36 32.16 15.05
N LEU A 378 22.51 31.04 14.34
CA LEU A 378 22.09 30.91 12.94
C LEU A 378 20.57 30.77 12.87
N LEU A 379 19.92 31.65 12.11
CA LEU A 379 18.48 31.56 11.81
C LEU A 379 18.23 30.54 10.70
N PHE A 380 18.97 30.66 9.59
CA PHE A 380 18.95 29.72 8.48
C PHE A 380 20.21 29.90 7.62
N SER A 381 20.77 28.78 7.15
CA SER A 381 21.85 28.76 6.16
C SER A 381 21.33 29.09 4.76
N MET A 382 22.19 29.57 3.88
CA MET A 382 21.88 29.94 2.49
C MET A 382 22.72 29.21 1.46
#